data_AF-A0A150RE72-F1
#
_entry.id   AF-A0A150RE72-F1
#
_cell.length_a   1.000
_cell.length_b   1.000
_cell.length_c   1.000
_cell.angle_alpha   90.00
_cell.angle_beta   90.00
_cell.angle_gamma   90.00
#
_symmetry.space_group_name_H-M   'P 1'
#
loop_
_entity.id
_entity.type
_entity.pdbx_description
1 polymer ?
#
loop_
_entity_poly.entity_id
_entity_poly.type
_entity_poly.pdbx_seq_one_letter_code
_entity_poly.pdbx_strand_id
1 'polypeptide(L)'
;EDPRTAAASIDGFRWEMPCDRDPGNSDECSTSARVDETRTFGGSPDTIYQVTVRLRGVVETMKYKGGTPDGMHFRVGGTPDNATYNIYSFTVSDPPEVYYLNDSPNVGHDTFIIDHTKTIPIRGGATVSFLGDGQNAIEIANFKHLVVDGIPPAPEPYVGQFIQLDVQSVEVAQP
;
A
#
# COMPACT_ATOMS: atom_id res chain seq x y z
N GLU A 1 5.94 23.55 -15.99
CA GLU A 1 6.66 22.69 -15.03
C GLU A 1 6.30 21.25 -15.31
N ASP A 2 7.20 20.29 -15.04
CA ASP A 2 6.89 18.86 -15.16
C ASP A 2 5.95 18.48 -14.01
N PRO A 3 4.68 18.08 -14.27
CA PRO A 3 3.74 17.73 -13.20
C PRO A 3 4.26 16.60 -12.30
N ARG A 4 5.19 15.76 -12.78
CA ARG A 4 5.77 14.66 -12.01
C ARG A 4 6.52 15.12 -10.76
N THR A 5 7.06 16.34 -10.75
CA THR A 5 7.75 16.88 -9.57
C THR A 5 6.81 17.08 -8.38
N ALA A 6 5.49 17.21 -8.61
CA ALA A 6 4.50 17.27 -7.53
C ALA A 6 4.45 15.97 -6.71
N ALA A 7 4.72 14.82 -7.35
CA ALA A 7 4.67 13.51 -6.71
C ALA A 7 6.01 13.04 -6.14
N ALA A 8 7.07 13.86 -6.19
CA ALA A 8 8.42 13.46 -5.80
C ALA A 8 8.54 13.00 -4.34
N SER A 9 7.66 13.47 -3.44
CA SER A 9 7.66 13.07 -2.03
C SER A 9 7.07 11.69 -1.77
N ILE A 10 6.32 11.14 -2.73
CA ILE A 10 5.65 9.83 -2.61
C ILE A 10 6.22 8.79 -3.57
N ASP A 11 6.91 9.21 -4.64
CA ASP A 11 7.52 8.30 -5.62
C ASP A 11 8.60 7.41 -4.98
N GLY A 12 8.45 6.10 -5.14
CA GLY A 12 9.33 5.09 -4.55
C GLY A 12 9.09 4.85 -3.06
N PHE A 13 8.04 5.41 -2.45
CA PHE A 13 7.73 5.15 -1.04
C PHE A 13 7.45 3.66 -0.82
N ARG A 14 7.95 3.13 0.30
CA ARG A 14 7.88 1.71 0.63
C ARG A 14 7.40 1.52 2.06
N TRP A 15 6.39 0.67 2.22
CA TRP A 15 5.92 0.18 3.51
C TRP A 15 6.65 -1.13 3.75
N GLU A 16 7.51 -1.17 4.75
CA GLU A 16 8.21 -2.38 5.14
C GLU A 16 7.68 -2.86 6.50
N MET A 17 7.11 -4.06 6.49
CA MET A 17 6.71 -4.80 7.69
C MET A 17 7.61 -6.05 7.76
N PRO A 18 8.88 -5.91 8.18
CA PRO A 18 9.74 -7.07 8.37
C PRO A 18 9.22 -7.95 9.51
N CYS A 19 9.44 -9.26 9.38
CA CYS A 19 9.42 -10.13 10.54
C CYS A 19 10.57 -9.74 11.48
N ASP A 20 10.33 -9.75 12.79
CA ASP A 20 11.36 -9.49 13.82
C ASP A 20 12.51 -10.51 13.76
N ARG A 21 12.21 -11.71 13.25
CA ARG A 21 13.14 -12.80 12.98
C ARG A 21 12.68 -13.59 11.77
N ASP A 22 13.61 -14.25 11.10
CA ASP A 22 13.28 -15.22 10.06
C ASP A 22 12.35 -16.32 10.62
N PRO A 23 11.13 -16.48 10.06
CA PRO A 23 10.16 -17.47 10.53
C PRO A 23 10.49 -18.90 10.11
N GLY A 24 11.46 -19.12 9.21
CA GLY A 24 11.75 -20.43 8.65
C GLY A 24 10.52 -21.02 7.94
N ASN A 25 10.02 -22.15 8.43
CA ASN A 25 8.83 -22.82 7.86
C ASN A 25 7.50 -22.41 8.54
N SER A 26 7.53 -21.45 9.47
CA SER A 26 6.30 -20.93 10.10
C SER A 26 5.52 -20.07 9.11
N ASP A 27 4.20 -20.20 9.11
CA ASP A 27 3.29 -19.36 8.32
C ASP A 27 2.99 -18.01 8.97
N GLU A 28 3.39 -17.83 10.22
CA GLU A 28 3.29 -16.58 10.98
C GLU A 28 4.66 -16.13 11.48
N CYS A 29 4.81 -14.82 11.69
CA CYS A 29 5.94 -14.24 12.39
C CYS A 29 5.49 -13.05 13.25
N SER A 30 6.30 -12.70 14.27
CA SER A 30 6.12 -11.44 14.99
C SER A 30 6.66 -10.29 14.15
N THR A 31 5.97 -9.16 14.18
CA THR A 31 6.46 -7.91 13.61
C THR A 31 6.26 -6.77 14.61
N SER A 32 7.35 -6.08 14.91
CA SER A 32 7.36 -4.86 15.74
C SER A 32 7.30 -3.58 14.90
N ALA A 33 7.38 -3.72 13.56
CA ALA A 33 7.32 -2.60 12.65
C ALA A 33 5.90 -2.03 12.58
N ARG A 34 5.85 -0.71 12.41
CA ARG A 34 4.63 0.04 12.09
C ARG A 34 5.04 1.13 11.12
N VAL A 35 4.34 1.23 10.01
CA VAL A 35 4.47 2.34 9.06
C VAL A 35 3.32 3.30 9.32
N ASP A 36 3.63 4.54 9.67
CA ASP A 36 2.65 5.61 9.87
C ASP A 36 3.32 6.93 9.44
N GLU A 37 3.37 7.13 8.12
CA GLU A 37 4.16 8.17 7.49
C GLU A 37 3.26 9.12 6.70
N THR A 38 3.48 10.43 6.83
CA THR A 38 2.71 11.42 6.08
C THR A 38 3.62 12.25 5.19
N ARG A 39 3.26 12.37 3.91
CA ARG A 39 3.95 13.18 2.91
C ARG A 39 3.02 14.26 2.40
N THR A 40 3.55 15.44 2.10
CA THR A 40 2.81 16.47 1.39
C THR A 40 3.02 16.29 -0.11
N PHE A 41 1.92 16.21 -0.86
CA PHE A 41 1.93 16.25 -2.31
C PHE A 41 2.21 17.68 -2.77
N GLY A 42 3.15 17.84 -3.70
CA GLY A 42 3.50 19.15 -4.27
C GLY A 42 2.46 19.65 -5.26
N GLY A 43 2.84 20.66 -6.05
CA GLY A 43 1.95 21.25 -7.06
C GLY A 43 1.04 22.35 -6.52
N SER A 44 0.20 22.89 -7.39
CA SER A 44 -0.69 24.02 -7.08
C SER A 44 -1.89 23.57 -6.24
N PRO A 45 -2.26 24.28 -5.16
CA PRO A 45 -3.45 23.97 -4.37
C PRO A 45 -4.76 24.17 -5.13
N ASP A 46 -4.74 24.89 -6.25
CA ASP A 46 -5.92 25.11 -7.11
C ASP A 46 -6.08 23.99 -8.16
N THR A 47 -5.24 22.96 -8.14
CA THR A 47 -5.20 21.91 -9.17
C THR A 47 -5.36 20.52 -8.57
N ILE A 48 -6.24 19.72 -9.16
CA ILE A 48 -6.31 18.27 -8.92
C ILE A 48 -5.49 17.57 -10.00
N TYR A 49 -4.56 16.73 -9.57
CA TYR A 49 -3.71 15.91 -10.41
C TYR A 49 -4.23 14.48 -10.43
N GLN A 50 -4.26 13.86 -11.62
CA GLN A 50 -4.45 12.43 -11.80
C GLN A 50 -3.09 11.76 -11.70
N VAL A 51 -2.83 11.13 -10.56
CA VAL A 51 -1.54 10.51 -10.25
C VAL A 51 -1.65 9.01 -10.50
N THR A 52 -1.01 8.54 -11.56
CA THR A 52 -0.96 7.11 -11.88
C THR A 52 0.21 6.49 -11.14
N VAL A 53 -0.09 5.56 -10.24
CA VAL A 53 0.89 4.83 -9.41
C VAL A 53 0.87 3.35 -9.74
N ARG A 54 2.03 2.69 -9.68
CA ARG A 54 2.16 1.24 -9.65
C ARG A 54 2.36 0.82 -8.21
N LEU A 55 1.53 -0.11 -7.74
CA LEU A 55 1.59 -0.66 -6.40
C LEU A 55 2.06 -2.10 -6.52
N ARG A 56 3.18 -2.41 -5.86
CA ARG A 56 3.84 -3.72 -5.92
C ARG A 56 4.19 -4.21 -4.53
N GLY A 57 4.01 -5.49 -4.23
CA GLY A 57 4.30 -5.98 -2.89
C GLY A 57 3.86 -7.41 -2.63
N VAL A 58 4.14 -7.87 -1.41
CA VAL A 58 3.60 -9.10 -0.82
C VAL A 58 2.87 -8.72 0.45
N VAL A 59 1.59 -9.08 0.52
CA VAL A 59 0.72 -8.75 1.66
C VAL A 59 -0.20 -9.92 2.00
N GLU A 60 -0.63 -9.99 3.25
CA GLU A 60 -1.65 -10.94 3.70
C GLU A 60 -3.08 -10.46 3.44
N THR A 61 -4.04 -11.38 3.49
CA THR A 61 -5.46 -11.04 3.33
C THR A 61 -6.02 -10.19 4.46
N MET A 62 -6.87 -9.21 4.14
CA MET A 62 -7.68 -8.49 5.12
C MET A 62 -9.11 -8.28 4.62
N LYS A 63 -10.07 -8.33 5.55
CA LYS A 63 -11.48 -8.01 5.27
C LYS A 63 -11.77 -6.56 5.59
N TYR A 64 -12.50 -5.94 4.68
CA TYR A 64 -13.02 -4.59 4.82
C TYR A 64 -14.53 -4.57 4.60
N LYS A 65 -15.22 -3.68 5.33
CA LYS A 65 -16.65 -3.40 5.17
C LYS A 65 -16.87 -2.03 4.55
N GLY A 66 -17.91 -1.93 3.71
CA GLY A 66 -18.19 -0.71 2.93
C GLY A 66 -17.12 -0.44 1.86
N GLY A 67 -17.20 0.70 1.18
CA GLY A 67 -16.31 1.02 0.06
C GLY A 67 -16.53 0.13 -1.17
N THR A 68 -15.64 0.25 -2.14
CA THR A 68 -15.73 -0.43 -3.44
C THR A 68 -14.46 -1.25 -3.69
N PRO A 69 -14.54 -2.59 -3.71
CA PRO A 69 -13.43 -3.43 -4.14
C PRO A 69 -13.29 -3.36 -5.66
N ASP A 70 -12.08 -3.51 -6.16
CA ASP A 70 -11.81 -3.55 -7.59
C ASP A 70 -11.51 -4.96 -8.13
N GLY A 71 -11.44 -5.95 -7.24
CA GLY A 71 -11.16 -7.35 -7.56
C GLY A 71 -9.66 -7.70 -7.68
N MET A 72 -8.75 -6.76 -7.44
CA MET A 72 -7.29 -6.94 -7.50
C MET A 72 -6.64 -6.69 -6.14
N HIS A 73 -7.33 -7.11 -5.07
CA HIS A 73 -6.94 -6.86 -3.67
C HIS A 73 -6.84 -5.39 -3.29
N PHE A 74 -7.49 -4.52 -4.05
CA PHE A 74 -7.53 -3.09 -3.81
C PHE A 74 -8.96 -2.64 -3.54
N ARG A 75 -9.12 -1.73 -2.58
CA ARG A 75 -10.42 -1.16 -2.20
C ARG A 75 -10.34 0.33 -2.04
N VAL A 76 -11.34 1.02 -2.59
CA VAL A 76 -11.57 2.46 -2.39
C VAL A 76 -12.60 2.65 -1.27
N GLY A 77 -12.24 3.39 -0.23
CA GLY A 77 -13.07 3.62 0.95
C GLY A 77 -13.28 2.38 1.82
N GLY A 78 -14.21 2.50 2.76
CA GLY A 78 -14.54 1.43 3.71
C GLY A 78 -13.69 1.44 4.98
N THR A 79 -13.81 0.40 5.78
CA THR A 79 -13.12 0.28 7.07
C THR A 79 -12.69 -1.16 7.34
N PRO A 80 -11.57 -1.39 8.06
CA PRO A 80 -11.17 -2.69 8.57
C PRO A 80 -12.34 -3.43 9.25
N ASP A 81 -12.48 -4.73 8.96
CA ASP A 81 -13.54 -5.58 9.52
C ASP A 81 -13.00 -6.84 10.21
N ASN A 82 -11.69 -6.90 10.42
CA ASN A 82 -11.03 -7.98 11.16
C ASN A 82 -9.81 -7.44 11.92
N ALA A 83 -9.74 -7.69 13.23
CA ALA A 83 -8.67 -7.15 14.08
C ALA A 83 -7.39 -8.01 14.09
N THR A 84 -7.35 -9.12 13.34
CA THR A 84 -6.25 -10.09 13.35
C THR A 84 -5.22 -9.89 12.24
N TYR A 85 -5.59 -9.29 11.11
CA TYR A 85 -4.74 -9.18 9.93
C TYR A 85 -4.17 -7.79 9.77
N ASN A 86 -2.99 -7.64 9.18
CA ASN A 86 -2.40 -6.33 8.96
C ASN A 86 -3.28 -5.46 8.06
N ILE A 87 -3.25 -4.16 8.36
CA ILE A 87 -3.85 -3.13 7.51
C ILE A 87 -2.75 -2.50 6.67
N TYR A 88 -2.97 -2.47 5.36
CA TYR A 88 -2.14 -1.72 4.43
C TYR A 88 -2.99 -0.70 3.70
N SER A 89 -2.67 0.59 3.87
CA SER A 89 -3.40 1.64 3.19
C SER A 89 -2.56 2.87 2.87
N PHE A 90 -3.14 3.71 2.01
CA PHE A 90 -2.82 5.12 2.00
C PHE A 90 -4.09 5.96 1.94
N THR A 91 -4.00 7.18 2.49
CA THR A 91 -5.09 8.14 2.56
C THR A 91 -4.66 9.42 1.87
N VAL A 92 -5.49 9.93 0.96
CA VAL A 92 -5.35 11.26 0.37
C VAL A 92 -6.29 12.21 1.12
N SER A 93 -5.82 13.39 1.51
CA SER A 93 -6.65 14.35 2.26
C SER A 93 -7.61 15.14 1.38
N ASP A 94 -7.30 15.32 0.09
CA ASP A 94 -8.11 16.12 -0.84
C ASP A 94 -7.91 15.66 -2.31
N PRO A 95 -8.96 15.16 -3.00
CA PRO A 95 -10.25 14.77 -2.41
C PRO A 95 -10.04 13.69 -1.33
N PRO A 96 -10.75 13.77 -0.19
CA PRO A 96 -10.54 12.84 0.92
C PRO A 96 -10.95 11.42 0.51
N GLU A 97 -9.99 10.50 0.54
CA GLU A 97 -10.23 9.09 0.21
C GLU A 97 -9.17 8.19 0.88
N VAL A 98 -9.56 6.97 1.23
CA VAL A 98 -8.66 5.92 1.74
C VAL A 98 -8.63 4.75 0.76
N TYR A 99 -7.44 4.21 0.53
CA TYR A 99 -7.20 3.09 -0.37
C TYR A 99 -6.56 1.95 0.40
N TYR A 100 -7.22 0.80 0.44
CA TYR A 100 -6.68 -0.41 1.06
C TYR A 100 -6.06 -1.34 0.02
N LEU A 101 -4.95 -1.97 0.40
CA LEU A 101 -4.03 -2.64 -0.53
C LEU A 101 -4.01 -4.17 -0.37
N ASN A 102 -4.86 -4.70 0.51
CA ASN A 102 -4.93 -6.11 0.80
C ASN A 102 -6.36 -6.63 1.01
N ASP A 103 -7.32 -6.04 0.29
CA ASP A 103 -8.73 -6.47 0.35
C ASP A 103 -8.88 -7.92 -0.11
N SER A 104 -9.65 -8.70 0.64
CA SER A 104 -9.97 -10.06 0.24
C SER A 104 -11.37 -10.47 0.72
N PRO A 105 -12.17 -11.13 -0.13
CA PRO A 105 -13.49 -11.63 0.27
C PRO A 105 -13.40 -12.73 1.34
N ASN A 106 -12.26 -13.42 1.42
CA ASN A 106 -11.96 -14.46 2.39
C ASN A 106 -10.64 -14.16 3.09
N VAL A 107 -10.52 -14.57 4.34
CA VAL A 107 -9.27 -14.44 5.10
C VAL A 107 -8.76 -15.83 5.47
N GLY A 108 -7.44 -15.94 5.64
CA GLY A 108 -6.75 -17.17 6.00
C GLY A 108 -5.25 -16.93 6.11
N HIS A 109 -4.49 -17.97 6.44
CA HIS A 109 -3.02 -17.91 6.52
C HIS A 109 -2.44 -17.93 5.11
N ASP A 110 -2.61 -16.82 4.40
CA ASP A 110 -2.14 -16.64 3.04
C ASP A 110 -1.61 -15.23 2.77
N THR A 111 -0.56 -15.18 1.95
CA THR A 111 0.01 -13.97 1.36
C THR A 111 -0.12 -14.03 -0.15
N PHE A 112 -0.28 -12.88 -0.80
CA PHE A 112 -0.32 -12.76 -2.26
C PHE A 112 0.51 -11.59 -2.74
N ILE A 113 0.90 -11.68 -4.03
CA ILE A 113 1.56 -10.58 -4.72
C ILE A 113 0.48 -9.58 -5.17
N ILE A 114 0.72 -8.30 -4.91
CA ILE A 114 0.07 -7.22 -5.64
C ILE A 114 1.05 -6.66 -6.67
N ASP A 115 0.56 -6.41 -7.87
CA ASP A 115 1.25 -5.67 -8.93
C ASP A 115 0.21 -5.08 -9.87
N HIS A 116 -0.23 -3.86 -9.59
CA HIS A 116 -1.26 -3.21 -10.39
C HIS A 116 -1.11 -1.70 -10.39
N THR A 117 -1.63 -1.09 -11.45
CA THR A 117 -1.66 0.37 -11.59
C THR A 117 -2.98 0.96 -11.13
N LYS A 118 -2.92 2.14 -10.49
CA LYS A 118 -4.08 2.93 -10.04
C LYS A 118 -3.89 4.39 -10.40
N THR A 119 -4.96 5.06 -10.77
CA THR A 119 -4.98 6.52 -10.94
C THR A 119 -5.73 7.13 -9.78
N ILE A 120 -5.04 7.98 -9.02
CA ILE A 120 -5.50 8.57 -7.77
C ILE A 120 -5.60 10.08 -7.96
N PRO A 121 -6.76 10.71 -7.73
CA PRO A 121 -6.88 12.15 -7.72
C PRO A 121 -6.23 12.72 -6.46
N ILE A 122 -5.29 13.65 -6.61
CA ILE A 122 -4.62 14.33 -5.50
C ILE A 122 -4.55 15.83 -5.78
N ARG A 123 -5.09 16.66 -4.90
CA ARG A 123 -4.94 18.12 -4.98
C ARG A 123 -3.52 18.53 -4.59
N GLY A 124 -2.96 19.54 -5.25
CA GLY A 124 -1.68 20.10 -4.82
C GLY A 124 -1.73 20.58 -3.37
N GLY A 125 -0.68 20.31 -2.59
CA GLY A 125 -0.65 20.62 -1.15
C GLY A 125 -1.46 19.68 -0.26
N ALA A 126 -2.19 18.70 -0.81
CA ALA A 126 -2.81 17.63 -0.02
C ALA A 126 -1.76 16.78 0.70
N THR A 127 -2.16 16.11 1.77
CA THR A 127 -1.33 15.07 2.40
C THR A 127 -1.69 13.69 1.86
N VAL A 128 -0.66 12.86 1.73
CA VAL A 128 -0.77 11.42 1.51
C VAL A 128 -0.19 10.72 2.74
N SER A 129 -1.04 10.03 3.49
CA SER A 129 -0.65 9.29 4.69
C SER A 129 -0.60 7.80 4.38
N PHE A 130 0.47 7.13 4.79
CA PHE A 130 0.80 5.75 4.49
C PHE A 130 0.74 4.92 5.77
N LEU A 131 -0.03 3.84 5.77
CA LEU A 131 -0.21 2.97 6.92
C LEU A 131 0.17 1.52 6.60
N GLY A 132 1.00 0.96 7.46
CA GLY A 132 1.23 -0.48 7.65
C GLY A 132 1.06 -0.78 9.13
N ASP A 133 -0.05 -1.41 9.50
CA ASP A 133 -0.42 -1.64 10.89
C ASP A 133 -0.60 -3.14 11.15
N GLY A 134 0.27 -3.69 11.98
CA GLY A 134 0.24 -5.09 12.38
C GLY A 134 -0.97 -5.50 13.22
N GLN A 135 -1.75 -4.54 13.74
CA GLN A 135 -2.88 -4.67 14.68
C GLN A 135 -2.62 -5.46 15.99
N ASN A 136 -2.13 -6.69 15.91
CA ASN A 136 -1.82 -7.61 17.02
C ASN A 136 -0.33 -7.99 17.11
N ALA A 137 0.53 -7.39 16.28
CA ALA A 137 1.98 -7.64 16.19
C ALA A 137 2.37 -9.05 15.70
N ILE A 138 1.43 -9.77 15.09
CA ILE A 138 1.64 -11.04 14.40
C ILE A 138 1.18 -10.85 12.96
N GLU A 139 2.06 -11.12 12.01
CA GLU A 139 1.72 -11.10 10.59
C GLU A 139 1.86 -12.50 9.99
N ILE A 140 1.10 -12.78 8.94
CA ILE A 140 1.35 -13.96 8.12
C ILE A 140 2.69 -13.76 7.40
N ALA A 141 3.62 -14.67 7.62
CA ALA A 141 4.93 -14.62 6.99
C ALA A 141 4.81 -14.75 5.46
N ASN A 142 5.78 -14.24 4.71
CA ASN A 142 5.97 -14.62 3.31
C ASN A 142 6.54 -16.07 3.20
N PHE A 143 5.89 -17.03 3.85
CA PHE A 143 6.34 -18.43 3.97
C PHE A 143 6.27 -19.20 2.64
N LYS A 144 5.53 -18.66 1.66
CA LYS A 144 5.52 -19.14 0.27
C LYS A 144 6.72 -18.66 -0.54
N HIS A 145 7.58 -17.83 0.05
CA HIS A 145 8.74 -17.21 -0.61
C HIS A 145 8.35 -16.50 -1.90
N LEU A 146 7.25 -15.73 -1.87
CA LEU A 146 6.81 -14.93 -2.99
C LEU A 146 7.86 -13.85 -3.27
N VAL A 147 8.20 -13.69 -4.55
CA VAL A 147 9.17 -12.70 -5.05
C VAL A 147 8.43 -11.78 -6.00
N VAL A 148 8.63 -10.47 -5.83
CA VAL A 148 8.07 -9.45 -6.73
C VAL A 148 9.17 -8.95 -7.65
N ASP A 149 9.01 -9.19 -8.94
CA ASP A 149 10.05 -8.87 -9.93
C ASP A 149 10.38 -7.37 -10.00
N GLY A 150 11.67 -7.07 -10.09
CA GLY A 150 12.16 -5.71 -10.37
C GLY A 150 12.07 -4.73 -9.20
N ILE A 151 11.85 -5.19 -7.97
CA ILE A 151 12.01 -4.41 -6.74
C ILE A 151 12.81 -5.20 -5.71
N PRO A 152 13.68 -4.54 -4.92
CA PRO A 152 14.36 -5.22 -3.83
C PRO A 152 13.37 -5.91 -2.88
N PRO A 153 13.72 -7.07 -2.30
CA PRO A 153 15.02 -7.73 -2.40
C PRO A 153 15.11 -8.75 -3.55
N ALA A 154 14.29 -8.67 -4.61
CA ALA A 154 14.38 -9.62 -5.72
C ALA A 154 15.83 -9.75 -6.27
N PRO A 155 16.29 -10.97 -6.60
CA PRO A 155 15.52 -12.22 -6.74
C PRO A 155 15.18 -12.96 -5.44
N GLU A 156 15.61 -12.47 -4.29
CA GLU A 156 15.29 -13.07 -2.99
C GLU A 156 13.88 -12.68 -2.49
N PRO A 157 13.20 -13.55 -1.72
CA PRO A 157 11.95 -13.18 -1.06
C PRO A 157 12.22 -12.20 0.08
N TYR A 158 11.30 -11.25 0.27
CA TYR A 158 11.33 -10.39 1.46
C TYR A 158 10.89 -11.19 2.69
N VAL A 159 11.63 -11.04 3.80
CA VAL A 159 11.32 -11.68 5.08
C VAL A 159 10.34 -10.79 5.86
N GLY A 160 9.05 -11.04 5.65
CA GLY A 160 7.95 -10.22 6.13
C GLY A 160 7.03 -9.82 4.97
N GLN A 161 6.33 -8.71 5.12
CA GLN A 161 5.46 -8.15 4.09
C GLN A 161 5.91 -6.74 3.70
N PHE A 162 5.59 -6.33 2.48
CA PHE A 162 5.94 -4.99 2.02
C PHE A 162 5.07 -4.55 0.86
N ILE A 163 5.01 -3.23 0.67
CA ILE A 163 4.46 -2.59 -0.51
C ILE A 163 5.43 -1.51 -0.98
N GLN A 164 5.52 -1.28 -2.28
CA GLN A 164 6.19 -0.16 -2.92
C GLN A 164 5.22 0.56 -3.84
N LEU A 165 5.19 1.89 -3.75
CA LEU A 165 4.45 2.78 -4.63
C LEU A 165 5.44 3.52 -5.53
N ASP A 166 5.30 3.32 -6.85
CA ASP A 166 6.08 4.06 -7.84
C ASP A 166 5.14 4.93 -8.68
N VAL A 167 5.47 6.20 -8.85
CA VAL A 167 4.69 7.13 -9.66
C VAL A 167 5.06 6.94 -11.13
N GLN A 168 4.07 6.53 -11.92
CA GLN A 168 4.22 6.29 -13.36
C GLN A 168 3.91 7.53 -14.18
N SER A 169 2.85 8.27 -13.85
CA SER A 169 2.51 9.54 -14.50
C SER A 169 1.78 10.49 -13.55
N VAL A 170 1.86 11.78 -13.87
CA VAL A 170 1.08 12.83 -13.21
C VAL A 170 0.50 13.72 -14.30
N GLU A 171 -0.83 13.81 -14.34
CA GLU A 171 -1.56 14.58 -15.33
C GLU A 171 -2.45 15.61 -14.62
N VAL A 172 -2.55 16.82 -15.17
CA VAL A 172 -3.50 17.80 -14.65
C VAL A 172 -4.89 17.38 -15.11
N ALA A 173 -5.86 17.27 -14.19
CA ALA A 173 -7.24 17.03 -14.58
C ALA A 173 -7.70 18.19 -15.49
N GLN A 174 -8.03 17.91 -16.74
CA GLN A 174 -8.60 18.91 -17.63
C GLN A 174 -10.01 19.29 -17.15
N PRO A 175 -10.41 20.58 -17.24
CA PRO A 175 -11.75 21.01 -16.91
C PRO A 175 -12.84 20.33 -17.78
#